data_AF-A0A3B9MSB5-F1
#
_entry.id   AF-A0A3B9MSB5-F1
#
_cell.length_a   1.000
_cell.length_b   1.000
_cell.length_c   1.000
_cell.angle_alpha   90.00
_cell.angle_beta   90.00
_cell.angle_gamma   90.00
#
_symmetry.space_group_name_H-M   'P 1'
#
loop_
_entity.id
_entity.type
_entity.pdbx_description
1 polymer ?
#
loop_
_entity_poly.entity_id
_entity_poly.type
_entity_poly.pdbx_seq_one_letter_code
_entity_poly.pdbx_strand_id
1 'polypeptide(L)'
;MSENRETKKTRNIAFRVTNEEYAEIERVAIAVGEDPNNWCRNITVAEAREGSGLTKTERLLYEEIARMRDMVGHGFRLLLNSKEVTATAWKKITADADQSSGIIADDLLSRRQ
;
A
#
# COMPACT_ATOMS: atom_id res chain seq x y z
N MET A 1 -28.85 -14.56 14.30
CA MET A 1 -27.68 -15.45 14.12
C MET A 1 -27.33 -15.42 12.65
N SER A 2 -26.29 -14.67 12.27
CA SER A 2 -25.86 -14.60 10.87
C SER A 2 -24.76 -15.64 10.66
N GLU A 3 -25.08 -16.72 9.98
CA GLU A 3 -24.10 -17.70 9.50
C GLU A 3 -23.10 -16.99 8.59
N ASN A 4 -21.86 -16.90 9.04
CA ASN A 4 -20.73 -16.46 8.25
C ASN A 4 -20.46 -17.58 7.23
N ARG A 5 -21.09 -17.52 6.06
CA ARG A 5 -20.78 -18.44 4.94
C ARG A 5 -19.35 -18.16 4.48
N GLU A 6 -18.38 -18.82 5.10
CA GLU A 6 -17.05 -18.94 4.52
C GLU A 6 -17.23 -19.46 3.10
N THR A 7 -16.83 -18.63 2.14
CA THR A 7 -16.95 -18.97 0.72
C THR A 7 -16.04 -20.16 0.48
N LYS A 8 -16.66 -21.33 0.24
CA LYS A 8 -15.94 -22.59 0.10
C LYS A 8 -14.91 -22.47 -1.03
N LYS A 9 -13.63 -22.66 -0.70
CA LYS A 9 -12.52 -22.66 -1.65
C LYS A 9 -12.60 -23.96 -2.47
N THR A 10 -12.85 -23.88 -3.78
CA THR A 10 -13.15 -25.05 -4.64
C THR A 10 -12.03 -25.44 -5.60
N ARG A 11 -10.94 -24.66 -5.67
CA ARG A 11 -9.82 -24.87 -6.59
C ARG A 11 -8.52 -24.95 -5.81
N ASN A 12 -7.58 -25.77 -6.30
CA ASN A 12 -6.25 -25.93 -5.73
C ASN A 12 -5.18 -25.34 -6.67
N ILE A 13 -4.17 -24.69 -6.10
CA ILE A 13 -2.97 -24.22 -6.78
C ILE A 13 -1.79 -24.85 -6.04
N ALA A 14 -0.95 -25.58 -6.76
CA ALA A 14 0.24 -26.21 -6.21
C ALA A 14 1.45 -25.91 -7.11
N PHE A 15 2.59 -25.66 -6.48
CA PHE A 15 3.87 -25.42 -7.14
C PHE A 15 4.97 -26.14 -6.36
N ARG A 16 6.09 -26.43 -7.03
CA ARG A 16 7.26 -27.05 -6.41
C ARG A 16 8.22 -25.95 -5.96
N VAL A 17 8.85 -26.17 -4.82
CA VAL A 17 9.89 -25.32 -4.24
C VAL A 17 11.07 -26.21 -3.83
N THR A 18 12.27 -25.64 -3.75
CA THR A 18 13.41 -26.32 -3.14
C THR A 18 13.25 -26.41 -1.62
N ASN A 19 14.11 -27.18 -0.96
CA ASN A 19 14.10 -27.27 0.50
C ASN A 19 14.42 -25.92 1.16
N GLU A 20 15.34 -25.16 0.55
CA GLU A 20 15.77 -23.84 1.03
C GLU A 20 14.63 -22.83 0.90
N GLU A 21 13.93 -22.83 -0.25
CA GLU A 21 12.75 -21.99 -0.48
C GLU A 21 11.63 -22.34 0.51
N TYR A 22 11.38 -23.62 0.75
CA TYR A 22 10.38 -24.05 1.73
C TYR A 22 10.73 -23.59 3.15
N ALA A 23 11.99 -23.70 3.56
CA ALA A 23 12.44 -23.27 4.89
C ALA A 23 12.32 -21.75 5.10
N GLU A 24 12.52 -20.95 4.05
CA GLU A 24 12.27 -19.49 4.09
C GLU A 24 10.77 -19.20 4.25
N ILE A 25 9.93 -19.84 3.43
CA ILE A 25 8.47 -19.70 3.49
C ILE A 25 7.94 -20.07 4.88
N GLU A 26 8.38 -21.21 5.42
CA GLU A 26 7.96 -21.70 6.73
C GLU A 26 8.35 -20.73 7.85
N ARG A 27 9.60 -20.24 7.84
CA ARG A 27 10.07 -19.27 8.83
C ARG A 27 9.24 -17.99 8.82
N VAL A 28 8.93 -17.44 7.65
CA VAL A 28 8.15 -16.21 7.54
C VAL A 28 6.69 -16.43 7.95
N ALA A 29 6.08 -17.54 7.51
CA ALA A 29 4.71 -17.89 7.88
C ALA A 29 4.56 -18.03 9.41
N ILE A 30 5.48 -18.75 10.06
CA ILE A 30 5.50 -18.89 11.52
C ILE A 30 5.66 -17.52 12.20
N ALA A 31 6.54 -16.66 11.69
CA ALA A 31 6.78 -15.34 12.27
C ALA A 31 5.53 -14.43 12.25
N VAL A 32 4.62 -14.64 11.30
CA VAL A 32 3.34 -13.91 11.21
C VAL A 32 2.14 -14.69 11.79
N GLY A 33 2.38 -15.88 12.38
CA GLY A 33 1.34 -16.70 13.00
C GLY A 33 0.42 -17.42 12.01
N GLU A 34 0.87 -17.63 10.77
CA GLU A 34 0.13 -18.34 9.72
C GLU A 34 0.81 -19.69 9.38
N ASP A 35 0.05 -20.66 8.87
CA ASP A 35 0.65 -21.82 8.22
C ASP A 35 1.17 -21.47 6.81
N PRO A 36 2.19 -22.18 6.30
CA PRO A 36 2.79 -21.88 5.00
C PRO A 36 1.78 -21.78 3.84
N ASN A 37 0.76 -22.63 3.82
CA ASN A 37 -0.23 -22.64 2.73
C ASN A 37 -1.15 -21.41 2.79
N ASN A 38 -1.65 -21.07 3.98
CA ASN A 38 -2.46 -19.86 4.14
C ASN A 38 -1.65 -18.59 3.84
N TRP A 39 -0.40 -18.55 4.27
CA TRP A 39 0.51 -17.44 3.97
C TRP A 39 0.76 -17.26 2.47
N CYS A 40 1.17 -18.33 1.78
CA CYS A 40 1.36 -18.30 0.32
C CYS A 40 0.09 -17.91 -0.43
N ARG A 41 -1.07 -18.42 0.01
CA ARG A 41 -2.37 -18.07 -0.57
C ARG A 41 -2.67 -16.59 -0.38
N ASN A 42 -2.49 -16.05 0.82
CA ASN A 42 -2.81 -14.66 1.13
C ASN A 42 -1.98 -13.70 0.27
N ILE A 43 -0.69 -13.97 0.12
CA ILE A 43 0.19 -13.22 -0.78
C ILE A 43 -0.31 -13.33 -2.23
N THR A 44 -0.50 -14.54 -2.73
CA THR A 44 -0.90 -14.76 -4.13
C THR A 44 -2.23 -14.08 -4.46
N VAL A 45 -3.20 -14.13 -3.53
CA VAL A 45 -4.50 -13.47 -3.70
C VAL A 45 -4.38 -11.95 -3.58
N ALA A 46 -3.52 -11.43 -2.70
CA ALA A 46 -3.27 -9.99 -2.59
C ALA A 46 -2.65 -9.45 -3.89
N GLU A 47 -1.57 -10.07 -4.36
CA GLU A 47 -0.90 -9.73 -5.63
C GLU A 47 -1.87 -9.80 -6.83
N ALA A 48 -2.70 -10.84 -6.90
CA ALA A 48 -3.69 -10.99 -7.97
C ALA A 48 -4.82 -9.95 -7.91
N ARG A 49 -5.18 -9.45 -6.72
CA ARG A 49 -6.21 -8.41 -6.53
C ARG A 49 -5.67 -7.01 -6.80
N GLU A 50 -4.42 -6.77 -6.45
CA GLU A 50 -3.77 -5.48 -6.66
C GLU A 50 -3.39 -5.26 -8.15
N GLY A 51 -3.36 -6.36 -8.94
CA GLY A 51 -3.31 -6.33 -10.40
C GLY A 51 -1.99 -5.78 -10.93
N SER A 52 -0.95 -6.62 -11.05
CA SER A 52 0.39 -6.23 -11.56
C SER A 52 0.83 -4.83 -11.09
N GLY A 53 0.65 -4.54 -9.81
CA GLY A 53 0.81 -3.23 -9.20
C GLY A 53 1.94 -3.25 -8.20
N LEU A 54 2.71 -2.16 -8.19
CA LEU A 54 3.88 -1.85 -7.37
C LEU A 54 4.03 -2.73 -6.11
N THR A 55 5.16 -3.44 -6.01
CA THR A 55 5.61 -4.15 -4.81
C THR A 55 5.53 -3.27 -3.56
N LYS A 56 5.49 -3.83 -2.35
CA LYS A 56 5.43 -3.04 -1.09
C LYS A 56 6.45 -1.89 -1.03
N THR A 57 7.66 -2.12 -1.51
CA THR A 57 8.71 -1.09 -1.58
C THR A 57 8.38 -0.02 -2.61
N GLU A 58 7.91 -0.42 -3.79
CA GLU A 58 7.49 0.51 -4.84
C GLU A 58 6.25 1.31 -4.43
N ARG A 59 5.32 0.72 -3.67
CA ARG A 59 4.17 1.40 -3.08
C ARG A 59 4.60 2.45 -2.06
N LEU A 60 5.52 2.10 -1.16
CA LEU A 60 6.11 3.04 -0.20
C LEU A 60 6.81 4.21 -0.92
N LEU A 61 7.58 3.91 -1.97
CA LEU A 61 8.24 4.94 -2.78
C LEU A 61 7.22 5.84 -3.51
N TYR A 62 6.14 5.25 -4.03
CA TYR A 62 5.10 6.00 -4.72
C TYR A 62 4.34 6.92 -3.76
N GLU A 63 4.03 6.45 -2.56
CA GLU A 63 3.42 7.24 -1.49
C GLU A 63 4.29 8.43 -1.08
N GLU A 64 5.61 8.24 -1.02
CA GLU A 64 6.56 9.32 -0.70
C GLU A 64 6.66 10.35 -1.84
N ILE A 65 6.70 9.89 -3.09
CA ILE A 65 6.70 10.77 -4.28
C ILE A 65 5.40 11.57 -4.38
N ALA A 66 4.26 10.94 -4.09
CA ALA A 66 2.95 11.58 -4.05
C ALA A 66 2.91 12.70 -3.00
N ARG A 67 3.39 12.42 -1.77
CA ARG A 67 3.50 13.43 -0.71
C ARG A 67 4.37 14.61 -1.10
N MET A 68 5.55 14.35 -1.65
CA MET A 68 6.44 15.42 -2.13
C MET A 68 5.76 16.27 -3.21
N ARG A 69 5.06 15.65 -4.15
CA ARG A 69 4.38 16.36 -5.24
C ARG A 69 3.21 17.23 -4.75
N ASP A 70 2.44 16.74 -3.78
CA ASP A 70 1.35 17.52 -3.18
C ASP A 70 1.88 18.71 -2.37
N MET A 71 2.87 18.46 -1.50
CA MET A 71 3.54 19.51 -0.73
C MET A 71 4.13 20.59 -1.63
N VAL A 72 4.85 20.21 -2.68
CA VAL A 72 5.45 21.14 -3.63
C VAL A 72 4.36 21.91 -4.38
N GLY A 73 3.32 21.23 -4.87
CA GLY A 73 2.22 21.85 -5.62
C GLY A 73 1.38 22.83 -4.80
N HIS A 74 1.12 22.51 -3.53
CA HIS A 74 0.42 23.39 -2.60
C HIS A 74 1.31 24.53 -2.08
N GLY A 75 2.58 24.26 -1.81
CA GLY A 75 3.57 25.28 -1.45
C GLY A 75 3.73 26.34 -2.54
N PHE A 76 3.86 25.93 -3.81
CA PHE A 76 3.92 26.87 -4.94
C PHE A 76 2.62 27.66 -5.12
N ARG A 77 1.45 27.04 -4.95
CA ARG A 77 0.17 27.77 -5.01
C ARG A 77 0.05 28.82 -3.92
N LEU A 78 0.52 28.56 -2.71
CA LEU A 78 0.55 29.55 -1.61
C LEU A 78 1.51 30.70 -1.91
N LEU A 79 2.72 30.40 -2.38
CA LEU A 79 3.74 31.40 -2.74
C LEU A 79 3.31 32.30 -3.90
N LEU A 80 2.55 31.76 -4.85
CA LEU A 80 2.13 32.50 -6.05
C LEU A 80 0.78 33.23 -5.89
N ASN A 81 -0.09 32.82 -4.95
CA ASN A 81 -1.42 33.42 -4.74
C ASN A 81 -1.56 34.27 -3.46
N SER A 82 -0.50 34.51 -2.67
CA SER A 82 -0.61 35.34 -1.46
C SER A 82 0.43 36.47 -1.40
N LYS A 83 0.01 37.65 -0.91
CA LYS A 83 0.90 38.80 -0.66
C LYS A 83 1.82 38.58 0.55
N GLU A 84 1.46 37.69 1.48
CA GLU A 84 2.29 37.27 2.62
C GLU A 84 2.05 35.77 2.89
N VAL A 85 3.02 34.92 2.55
CA VAL A 85 3.01 33.50 2.96
C VAL A 85 3.45 33.42 4.41
N THR A 86 2.54 33.10 5.34
CA THR A 86 2.89 32.91 6.74
C THR A 86 3.29 31.46 7.02
N ALA A 87 4.41 31.24 7.73
CA ALA A 87 4.94 29.91 8.07
C ALA A 87 3.93 28.98 8.78
N THR A 88 2.91 29.53 9.42
CA THR A 88 1.77 28.82 10.02
C THR A 88 0.87 28.13 8.98
N ALA A 89 0.64 28.74 7.82
CA ALA A 89 -0.11 28.13 6.74
C ALA A 89 0.64 26.94 6.14
N TRP A 90 1.97 27.05 6.04
CA TRP A 90 2.83 25.96 5.60
C TRP A 90 2.82 24.79 6.60
N LYS A 91 3.02 25.06 7.90
CA LYS A 91 2.98 23.99 8.93
C LYS A 91 1.67 23.19 8.93
N LYS A 92 0.55 23.84 8.59
CA LYS A 92 -0.75 23.17 8.51
C LYS A 92 -0.82 22.20 7.31
N ILE A 93 -0.35 22.63 6.15
CA ILE A 93 -0.36 21.81 4.93
C ILE A 93 0.56 20.60 5.05
N THR A 94 1.74 20.76 5.68
CA THR A 94 2.62 19.62 5.94
C THR A 94 1.96 18.59 6.87
N ALA A 95 1.25 19.05 7.91
CA ALA A 95 0.55 18.16 8.82
C ALA A 95 -0.64 17.43 8.14
N ASP A 96 -1.39 18.13 7.30
CA ASP A 96 -2.52 17.55 6.56
C ASP A 96 -2.03 16.50 5.53
N ALA A 97 -0.88 16.74 4.88
CA ALA A 97 -0.24 15.81 3.94
C ALA A 97 0.33 14.57 4.64
N ASP A 98 0.90 14.71 5.83
CA ASP A 98 1.38 13.59 6.64
C ASP A 98 0.22 12.70 7.10
N GLN A 99 -0.90 13.32 7.52
CA GLN A 99 -2.06 12.60 8.04
C GLN A 99 -2.89 11.90 6.95
N SER A 100 -2.86 12.41 5.71
CA SER A 100 -3.75 11.96 4.61
C SER A 100 -3.02 11.24 3.47
N SER A 101 -1.77 10.86 3.69
CA SER A 101 -0.85 10.30 2.69
C SER A 101 -1.42 9.11 1.89
N GLY A 102 -2.11 8.17 2.56
CA GLY A 102 -2.75 7.04 1.90
C GLY A 102 -3.89 7.44 0.95
N ILE A 103 -4.69 8.45 1.32
CA ILE A 103 -5.82 8.93 0.50
C ILE A 103 -5.31 9.64 -0.76
N ILE A 104 -4.22 10.41 -0.63
CA ILE A 104 -3.58 11.12 -1.75
C ILE A 104 -2.98 10.11 -2.74
N ALA A 105 -2.33 9.06 -2.23
CA ALA A 105 -1.78 8.00 -3.05
C ALA A 105 -2.88 7.24 -3.82
N ASP A 106 -3.98 6.89 -3.14
CA ASP A 106 -5.12 6.20 -3.76
C ASP A 106 -5.82 7.05 -4.83
N ASP A 107 -6.02 8.36 -4.61
CA ASP A 107 -6.58 9.29 -5.62
C ASP A 107 -5.66 9.39 -6.85
N LEU A 108 -4.35 9.54 -6.68
CA LEU A 108 -3.40 9.62 -7.80
C LEU A 108 -3.32 8.33 -8.61
N LEU A 109 -3.39 7.18 -7.95
CA LEU A 109 -3.41 5.87 -8.61
C LEU A 109 -4.72 5.67 -9.40
N SER A 110 -5.85 6.11 -8.85
CA SER A 110 -7.15 6.00 -9.52
C SER A 110 -7.25 6.79 -10.83
N ARG A 111 -6.51 7.91 -10.94
CA ARG A 111 -6.45 8.76 -12.14
C ARG A 111 -5.53 8.22 -13.24
N ARG A 112 -4.86 7.09 -13.01
CA ARG A 112 -3.93 6.46 -13.95
C ARG A 112 -4.56 5.34 -14.79
N GLN A 113 -5.78 4.88 -14.43
CA GLN A 113 -6.60 4.01 -15.27
C GLN A 113 -7.29 4.82 -16.38
#